data_AF-A0A7Z9UPX7-F1
#
_entry.id   AF-A0A7Z9UPX7-F1
#
_cell.length_a   1.000
_cell.length_b   1.000
_cell.length_c   1.000
_cell.angle_alpha   90.00
_cell.angle_beta   90.00
_cell.angle_gamma   90.00
#
_symmetry.space_group_name_H-M   'P 1'
#
loop_
_entity.id
_entity.type
_entity.pdbx_description
1 polymer ?
#
loop_
_entity_poly.entity_id
_entity_poly.type
_entity_poly.pdbx_seq_one_letter_code
_entity_poly.pdbx_strand_id
1 'polypeptide(L)' 'MDIVRIATRKSPLALWQAEHVAAKLTQAHPGLRVELVPMSTKGDRVLDSPLSKIGGKGLFVKELEEGML' A
#
# COMPACT_ATOMS: atom_id res chain seq x y z
N MET A 1 -19.77 13.09 1.42
CA MET A 1 -18.40 13.37 1.89
C MET A 1 -17.56 12.24 1.32
N ASP A 2 -16.76 12.53 0.32
CA ASP A 2 -16.07 11.48 -0.44
C ASP A 2 -14.85 10.98 0.35
N ILE A 3 -14.68 9.67 0.37
CA ILE A 3 -13.59 8.99 1.09
C ILE A 3 -12.73 8.24 0.08
N VAL A 4 -11.44 8.52 0.09
CA VAL A 4 -10.43 7.76 -0.67
C VAL A 4 -9.71 6.82 0.27
N ARG A 5 -9.75 5.53 -0.03
CA ARG A 5 -9.01 4.50 0.71
C ARG A 5 -7.72 4.19 -0.03
N ILE A 6 -6.57 4.28 0.64
CA ILE A 6 -5.25 3.97 0.08
C ILE A 6 -4.77 2.65 0.67
N ALA A 7 -4.77 1.59 -0.14
CA ALA A 7 -4.12 0.35 0.21
C ALA A 7 -2.60 0.54 0.19
N THR A 8 -1.90 0.13 1.25
CA THR A 8 -0.43 0.22 1.34
C THR A 8 0.17 -0.95 2.10
N ARG A 9 1.46 -1.22 1.90
CA ARG A 9 2.20 -2.19 2.72
C ARG A 9 2.46 -1.63 4.11
N LYS A 10 2.66 -2.53 5.08
CA LYS A 10 3.01 -2.19 6.48
C LYS A 10 4.47 -1.79 6.69
N SER A 11 5.34 -1.90 5.68
CA SER A 11 6.74 -1.51 5.84
C SER A 11 6.85 0.00 6.10
N PRO A 12 7.81 0.47 6.92
CA PRO A 12 7.91 1.88 7.28
C PRO A 12 7.98 2.82 6.08
N LEU A 13 8.71 2.43 5.02
CA LEU A 13 8.80 3.23 3.80
C LEU A 13 7.46 3.29 3.04
N ALA A 14 6.70 2.19 2.99
CA ALA A 14 5.42 2.17 2.28
C ALA A 14 4.34 2.97 3.02
N LEU A 15 4.36 2.96 4.36
CA LEU A 15 3.51 3.82 5.18
C LEU A 15 3.84 5.30 4.94
N TRP A 16 5.12 5.67 4.99
CA TRP A 16 5.54 7.04 4.70
C TRP A 16 5.12 7.50 3.31
N GLN A 17 5.26 6.65 2.29
CA GLN A 17 4.81 6.94 0.93
C GLN A 17 3.30 7.19 0.87
N ALA A 18 2.50 6.36 1.56
CA ALA A 18 1.05 6.49 1.60
C ALA A 18 0.60 7.76 2.35
N GLU A 19 1.23 8.08 3.48
CA GLU A 19 1.01 9.31 4.24
C GLU A 19 1.35 10.56 3.41
N HIS A 20 2.48 10.53 2.69
CA HIS A 20 2.90 11.63 1.81
C HIS A 20 1.88 11.89 0.69
N VAL A 21 1.34 10.83 0.09
CA VAL A 21 0.29 10.95 -0.94
C VAL A 21 -1.02 11.45 -0.32
N ALA A 22 -1.42 10.94 0.85
CA ALA A 22 -2.62 11.38 1.57
C ALA A 22 -2.57 12.88 1.90
N ALA A 23 -1.42 13.37 2.39
CA ALA A 23 -1.21 14.78 2.70
C ALA A 23 -1.41 15.66 1.45
N LYS A 24 -0.85 15.27 0.30
CA LYS A 24 -1.02 15.99 -0.96
C LYS A 24 -2.46 16.00 -1.45
N LEU A 25 -3.18 14.88 -1.33
CA LEU A 25 -4.59 14.78 -1.73
C LEU A 25 -5.47 15.69 -0.87
N THR A 26 -5.30 15.67 0.45
CA THR A 26 -6.08 16.52 1.36
C THR A 26 -5.75 18.01 1.20
N GLN A 27 -4.51 18.36 0.84
CA GLN A 27 -4.12 19.74 0.53
C GLN A 27 -4.77 20.24 -0.77
N ALA A 28 -4.79 19.41 -1.82
CA ALA A 28 -5.36 19.77 -3.12
C ALA A 28 -6.90 19.77 -3.12
N HIS A 29 -7.53 18.97 -2.25
CA HIS A 29 -8.98 18.80 -2.19
C HIS A 29 -9.50 19.02 -0.76
N PRO A 30 -9.71 20.29 -0.34
CA PRO A 30 -10.27 20.60 0.97
C PRO A 30 -11.66 19.94 1.14
N GLY A 31 -11.77 19.00 2.07
CA GLY A 31 -13.00 18.23 2.33
C GLY A 31 -12.93 16.76 1.90
N LEU A 32 -11.90 16.35 1.18
CA LEU A 32 -11.62 14.94 0.92
C LEU A 32 -11.14 14.26 2.21
N ARG A 33 -11.76 13.13 2.59
CA ARG A 33 -11.22 12.25 3.63
C ARG A 33 -10.35 11.17 2.98
N VAL A 34 -9.19 10.91 3.58
CA VAL A 34 -8.30 9.84 3.16
C VAL A 34 -8.14 8.85 4.31
N GLU A 35 -8.26 7.56 4.01
CA GLU A 35 -8.08 6.46 4.95
C GLU A 35 -6.96 5.54 4.45
N LEU A 36 -5.96 5.28 5.28
CA LEU A 36 -4.91 4.32 4.95
C LEU A 36 -5.37 2.91 5.36
N VAL A 37 -5.25 1.96 4.44
CA VAL A 37 -5.59 0.54 4.64
C VAL A 37 -4.30 -0.27 4.56
N PRO A 38 -3.57 -0.44 5.68
CA PRO A 38 -2.30 -1.17 5.69
C PRO A 38 -2.51 -2.68 5.59
N MET A 39 -1.85 -3.29 4.61
CA MET A 39 -1.97 -4.71 4.27
C MET A 39 -0.61 -5.43 4.38
N SER A 40 -0.67 -6.74 4.55
CA SER A 40 0.51 -7.62 4.52
C SER A 40 0.51 -8.42 3.23
N THR A 41 1.63 -8.42 2.53
CA THR A 41 1.83 -9.13 1.26
C THR A 41 2.61 -10.41 1.46
N LYS A 42 2.62 -11.32 0.48
CA LYS A 42 3.49 -12.50 0.53
C LYS A 42 4.97 -12.12 0.59
N GLY A 43 5.37 -11.06 -0.12
CA GLY A 43 6.73 -10.55 -0.06
C GLY A 43 7.15 -10.02 1.32
N ASP A 44 6.22 -9.63 2.20
CA ASP A 44 6.54 -9.28 3.60
C ASP A 44 6.87 -10.51 4.44
N ARG A 45 6.40 -11.70 4.03
CA ARG A 45 6.54 -12.96 4.78
C ARG A 45 7.73 -13.79 4.32
N VAL A 46 8.25 -13.54 3.13
CA VAL A 46 9.40 -14.27 2.55
C VAL A 46 10.64 -13.39 2.62
N LEU A 47 11.30 -13.38 3.78
CA LEU A 47 12.55 -12.64 4.02
C LEU A 47 13.80 -13.53 3.83
N ASP A 48 13.65 -14.86 3.89
CA ASP A 48 14.76 -15.82 3.97
C ASP A 48 15.14 -16.45 2.61
N SER A 49 14.69 -15.87 1.50
CA SER A 49 15.02 -16.38 0.17
C SER A 49 15.30 -15.24 -0.81
N PRO A 50 16.33 -15.37 -1.67
CA PRO A 50 16.61 -14.37 -2.69
C PRO A 50 15.37 -14.13 -3.57
N LEU A 51 15.05 -12.87 -3.83
CA LEU A 51 13.97 -12.45 -4.74
C LEU A 51 14.01 -13.17 -6.10
N SER A 52 15.22 -13.46 -6.60
CA SER A 52 15.45 -14.21 -7.84
C SER A 52 14.92 -15.66 -7.81
N LYS A 53 14.84 -16.28 -6.62
CA LYS A 53 14.29 -17.63 -6.43
C LYS A 53 12.78 -17.65 -6.22
N ILE A 54 12.18 -16.51 -5.83
CA ILE A 54 10.76 -16.43 -5.45
C ILE A 54 9.84 -16.30 -6.66
N GLY A 55 10.37 -16.02 -7.86
CA GLY A 55 9.70 -16.18 -9.15
C GLY A 55 8.19 -15.96 -9.16
N GLY A 56 7.74 -14.70 -9.31
CA GLY A 56 6.32 -14.40 -9.42
C GLY A 56 6.04 -12.92 -9.66
N LYS A 57 5.31 -12.60 -10.73
CA LYS A 57 4.76 -11.25 -10.94
C LYS A 57 3.87 -10.89 -9.74
N GLY A 58 4.09 -9.70 -9.16
CA GLY A 58 3.18 -9.14 -8.15
C GLY A 58 3.42 -9.58 -6.69
N LEU A 59 4.62 -10.06 -6.32
CA LEU A 59 4.94 -10.52 -4.95
C LEU A 59 4.58 -9.52 -3.82
N PHE A 60 4.57 -8.22 -4.13
CA PHE A 60 4.25 -7.14 -3.19
C PHE A 60 2.99 -6.36 -3.55
N VAL A 61 2.28 -6.76 -4.62
CA VAL A 61 1.18 -5.98 -5.22
C VAL A 61 -0.10 -6.79 -5.29
N LYS A 62 -0.02 -8.10 -5.47
CA LYS A 62 -1.18 -8.98 -5.63
C LYS A 62 -2.19 -8.85 -4.48
N GLU A 63 -1.72 -8.89 -3.24
CA GLU A 63 -2.63 -8.76 -2.09
C GLU A 63 -3.21 -7.34 -1.95
N LEU A 64 -2.52 -6.31 -2.45
CA LEU A 64 -3.05 -4.95 -2.50
C LEU A 64 -4.17 -4.85 -3.56
N GLU A 65 -3.95 -5.41 -4.75
CA GLU A 65 -4.94 -5.47 -5.82
C GLU A 65 -6.20 -6.24 -5.38
N GLU A 66 -6.03 -7.40 -4.74
CA GLU A 66 -7.14 -8.19 -4.19
C GLU A 66 -7.92 -7.42 -3.11
N GLY A 67 -7.27 -6.58 -2.30
CA GLY A 67 -7.94 -5.75 -1.29
C GLY A 67 -8.65 -4.52 -1.85
N MET A 68 -8.40 -4.17 -3.11
CA MET A 68 -9.01 -3.03 -3.80
C MET A 68 -10.22 -3.43 -4.68
N LEU A 69 -10.37 -4.72 -4.98
CA LEU A 69 -11.53 -5.31 -5.66
C LEU A 69 -12.67 -5.60 -4.69
#